data_AF-A0A9E1T2R6-F1
#
_entry.id   AF-A0A9E1T2R6-F1
#
_cell.length_a   1.000
_cell.length_b   1.000
_cell.length_c   1.000
_cell.angle_alpha   90.00
_cell.angle_beta   90.00
_cell.angle_gamma   90.00
#
_symmetry.space_group_name_H-M   'P 1'
#
loop_
_entity.id
_entity.type
_entity.pdbx_description
1 polymer ?
#
loop_
_entity_poly.entity_id
_entity_poly.type
_entity_poly.pdbx_seq_one_letter_code
_entity_poly.pdbx_strand_id
1 'polypeptide(L)' 'GVDLIRSSRGPLVLEVNSSPGLEGIEAATGKDIASRLIKFLEKQKAMKKGSKITRTPNLV' A
#
# COMPACT_ATOMS: atom_id res chain seq x y z
N GLY A 1 -1.49 -6.97 -6.20
CA GLY A 1 -0.93 -6.97 -7.57
C GLY A 1 -1.94 -6.31 -8.47
N VAL A 2 -1.50 -5.57 -9.48
CA VAL A 2 -2.40 -4.99 -10.49
C VAL A 2 -1.84 -5.38 -11.84
N ASP A 3 -2.65 -6.10 -12.62
CA ASP A 3 -2.26 -6.57 -13.93
C ASP A 3 -2.80 -5.63 -14.98
N LEU A 4 -1.94 -5.27 -15.92
CA LEU A 4 -2.22 -4.25 -16.93
C LEU A 4 -1.98 -4.81 -18.32
N ILE A 5 -2.87 -4.48 -19.25
CA ILE A 5 -2.67 -4.67 -20.69
C ILE A 5 -2.45 -3.33 -21.37
N ARG A 6 -1.56 -3.29 -22.36
CA ARG A 6 -1.33 -2.11 -23.19
C ARG A 6 -2.43 -2.02 -24.25
N SER A 7 -3.05 -0.85 -24.40
CA SER A 7 -4.03 -0.59 -25.46
C SER A 7 -3.80 0.78 -26.12
N SER A 8 -4.40 1.00 -27.28
CA SER A 8 -4.32 2.27 -28.02
C SER A 8 -4.90 3.47 -27.27
N ARG A 9 -5.77 3.21 -26.29
CA ARG A 9 -6.41 4.23 -25.43
C ARG A 9 -5.77 4.31 -24.03
N GLY A 10 -4.58 3.75 -23.86
CA GLY A 10 -3.83 3.71 -22.59
C GLY A 10 -3.84 2.34 -21.89
N PRO A 11 -3.14 2.20 -20.76
CA PRO A 11 -3.15 0.96 -19.98
C PRO A 11 -4.55 0.63 -19.47
N LEU A 12 -4.97 -0.63 -19.57
CA LEU A 12 -6.23 -1.13 -19.02
C LEU A 12 -5.93 -2.12 -17.89
N VAL A 13 -6.70 -2.05 -16.81
CA VAL A 13 -6.62 -3.00 -15.69
C VAL A 13 -7.33 -4.30 -16.07
N LEU A 14 -6.65 -5.43 -15.88
CA LEU A 14 -7.20 -6.76 -16.10
C LEU A 14 -7.70 -7.36 -14.79
N GLU A 15 -6.83 -7.44 -13.80
CA GLU A 15 -7.14 -7.99 -12.48
C GLU A 15 -6.44 -7.23 -11.36
N VAL A 16 -7.05 -7.33 -10.17
CA VAL A 16 -6.50 -6.76 -8.95
C VAL A 16 -6.48 -7.85 -7.88
N ASN A 17 -5.29 -8.19 -7.44
CA ASN A 17 -5.03 -9.19 -6.40
C ASN A 17 -4.75 -8.51 -5.07
N SER A 18 -5.48 -8.87 -4.01
CA SER A 18 -5.22 -8.41 -2.64
C SER A 18 -3.97 -9.03 -2.04
N SER A 19 -3.58 -10.23 -2.49
CA SER A 19 -2.45 -11.01 -1.97
C SER A 19 -1.54 -11.52 -3.10
N PRO A 20 -0.77 -10.63 -3.79
CA PRO A 20 0.16 -11.06 -4.82
C PRO A 20 1.36 -11.82 -4.22
N GLY A 21 1.91 -12.77 -4.99
CA GLY A 21 3.24 -13.32 -4.69
C GLY A 21 4.34 -12.28 -4.89
N LEU A 22 5.42 -12.35 -4.09
CA LEU A 22 6.52 -11.38 -4.13
C LEU A 22 7.81 -11.93 -4.72
N GLU A 23 8.08 -13.23 -4.59
CA GLU A 23 9.36 -13.86 -4.98
C GLU A 23 9.81 -13.50 -6.40
N GLY A 24 8.93 -13.70 -7.40
CA GLY A 24 9.28 -13.43 -8.80
C GLY A 24 9.56 -11.95 -9.10
N ILE A 25 8.78 -11.03 -8.51
CA ILE A 25 8.97 -9.59 -8.74
C ILE A 25 10.18 -9.05 -7.97
N GLU A 26 10.48 -9.58 -6.79
CA GLU A 26 11.70 -9.23 -6.06
C GLU A 26 12.94 -9.71 -6.81
N ALA A 27 12.95 -10.95 -7.31
CA ALA A 27 14.04 -11.48 -8.13
C ALA A 27 14.23 -10.68 -9.43
N ALA A 28 13.14 -10.34 -10.13
CA ALA A 28 13.19 -9.61 -11.38
C ALA A 28 13.61 -8.14 -11.23
N THR A 29 13.31 -7.50 -10.10
CA THR A 29 13.55 -6.06 -9.90
C THR A 29 14.72 -5.75 -8.96
N GLY A 30 15.22 -6.74 -8.21
CA GLY A 30 16.22 -6.55 -7.15
C GLY A 30 15.73 -5.67 -6.00
N LYS A 31 14.42 -5.45 -5.88
CA LYS A 31 13.84 -4.62 -4.82
C LYS A 31 13.31 -5.51 -3.71
N ASP A 32 13.68 -5.21 -2.48
CA ASP A 32 13.05 -5.76 -1.28
C ASP A 32 11.68 -5.08 -1.09
N ILE A 33 10.63 -5.75 -1.53
CA ILE A 33 9.23 -5.32 -1.48
C ILE A 33 8.62 -5.71 -0.14
N ALA A 34 8.95 -6.89 0.40
CA ALA A 34 8.49 -7.35 1.70
C ALA A 34 8.82 -6.33 2.81
N SER A 35 10.08 -5.88 2.91
CA SER A 35 10.47 -4.87 3.89
C SER A 35 9.79 -3.53 3.66
N ARG A 36 9.52 -3.14 2.41
CA ARG A 36 8.78 -1.91 2.11
C ARG A 36 7.33 -1.98 2.60
N LEU A 37 6.69 -3.15 2.47
CA LEU A 37 5.34 -3.38 2.99
C LEU A 37 5.32 -3.27 4.52
N ILE A 38 6.25 -3.92 5.21
CA ILE A 38 6.37 -3.83 6.68
C ILE A 38 6.58 -2.38 7.11
N LYS A 39 7.54 -1.66 6.52
CA LYS A 39 7.79 -0.23 6.81
C LYS A 39 6.57 0.65 6.58
N PHE A 40 5.81 0.37 5.53
CA PHE A 40 4.56 1.07 5.25
C PHE A 40 3.54 0.88 6.38
N LEU A 41 3.34 -0.36 6.84
CA LEU A 41 2.42 -0.68 7.93
C LEU A 41 2.86 -0.04 9.26
N GLU A 42 4.16 -0.06 9.56
CA GLU A 42 4.74 0.61 10.72
C GLU A 42 4.45 2.11 10.71
N LYS A 43 4.69 2.77 9.56
CA LYS A 43 4.39 4.20 9.37
C LYS A 43 2.91 4.48 9.54
N GLN A 44 2.02 3.66 8.96
CA GLN A 44 0.58 3.81 9.14
C GLN A 44 0.15 3.68 10.59
N LYS A 45 0.71 2.72 11.34
CA LYS A 45 0.43 2.54 12.76
C LYS A 45 0.91 3.73 13.60
N ALA A 46 2.09 4.27 13.29
CA ALA A 46 2.63 5.45 13.96
C ALA A 46 1.73 6.69 13.77
N MET A 47 1.26 6.94 12.54
CA MET A 47 0.33 8.04 12.25
C MET A 47 -0.99 7.92 13.02
N LYS A 48 -1.53 6.70 13.17
CA LYS A 48 -2.74 6.46 13.97
C LYS A 48 -2.55 6.74 15.47
N LYS A 49 -1.35 6.54 16.03
CA LYS A 49 -1.06 6.85 17.45
C LYS A 49 -1.00 8.36 17.74
N GLY A 50 -0.61 9.18 16.74
CA GLY A 50 -0.60 10.64 16.86
C GLY A 50 -1.98 11.30 16.77
N SER A 51 -3.00 10.57 16.32
CA SER A 51 -4.39 11.02 16.21
C SER A 51 -5.22 10.64 17.44
N LYS A 52 -4.66 10.77 18.66
CA LYS A 52 -5.49 10.86 19.87
C LYS A 52 -6.12 12.26 19.86
N ILE A 53 -7.30 12.38 19.25
CA ILE A 53 -8.12 13.59 19.30
C ILE A 53 -8.39 13.91 20.78
N THR A 54 -7.79 14.99 21.28
CA THR A 54 -8.27 15.68 22.48
C THR A 54 -9.68 16.14 22.20
N ARG A 55 -10.67 15.41 22.72
CA ARG A 55 -12.05 15.90 22.76
C ARG A 55 -12.05 17.08 23.72
N THR A 56 -12.05 18.31 23.21
CA THR A 56 -12.45 19.47 24.00
C THR A 56 -13.88 19.22 24.48
N PRO A 57 -14.17 19.23 25.79
CA PRO A 57 -15.55 19.26 26.23
C PRO A 57 -16.13 20.61 25.82
N ASN A 58 -17.19 20.59 25.00
CA ASN A 58 -17.98 21.80 24.74
C ASN A 58 -18.48 22.34 26.08
N LEU A 59 -18.02 23.53 26.44
CA LEU A 59 -18.67 24.36 27.45
C LEU A 59 -19.91 24.97 26.78
N VAL A 60 -21.07 24.43 27.12
CA VAL A 60 -22.36 25.13 27.02
C VAL A 60 -22.68 25.76 28.37
#